data_AF-A0A836XGP8-F1
#
_entry.id   AF-A0A836XGP8-F1
#
_cell.length_a   1.000
_cell.length_b   1.000
_cell.length_c   1.000
_cell.angle_alpha   90.00
_cell.angle_beta   90.00
_cell.angle_gamma   90.00
#
_symmetry.space_group_name_H-M   'P 1'
#
loop_
_entity.id
_entity.type
_entity.pdbx_description
1 polymer ?
#
loop_
_entity_poly.entity_id
_entity_poly.type
_entity_poly.pdbx_seq_one_letter_code
_entity_poly.pdbx_strand_id
1 'polypeptide(L)' 'MRQGGYELLITDWNMPQVSGLELVAKLRANPATTAMLIIMSRFVQSKRRYHRRDAGRS' A
#
# COMPACT_ATOMS: atom_id res chain seq x y z
N MET A 1 -19.83 15.16 21.39
CA MET A 1 -18.59 14.62 20.80
C MET A 1 -19.00 13.60 19.74
N ARG A 2 -18.64 13.78 18.47
CA ARG A 2 -19.03 12.84 17.41
C ARG A 2 -18.12 11.61 17.52
N GLN A 3 -18.58 10.56 18.18
CA GLN A 3 -17.93 9.25 18.11
C GLN A 3 -18.25 8.63 16.75
N GLY A 4 -17.58 9.11 15.70
CA GLY A 4 -17.67 8.56 14.36
C GLY A 4 -16.59 7.50 14.19
N GLY A 5 -16.98 6.30 13.78
CA GLY A 5 -16.03 5.28 13.35
C GLY A 5 -15.17 5.76 12.17
N TYR A 6 -14.08 5.04 11.89
CA TYR A 6 -13.28 5.29 10.70
C TYR A 6 -14.02 4.76 9.47
N GLU A 7 -14.03 5.53 8.39
CA GLU A 7 -14.72 5.16 7.14
C GLU A 7 -13.73 4.79 6.02
N LEU A 8 -12.47 5.20 6.15
CA LEU A 8 -11.41 4.99 5.16
C LEU A 8 -10.11 4.52 5.83
N LEU A 9 -9.55 3.43 5.31
CA LEU A 9 -8.22 2.95 5.63
C LEU A 9 -7.31 3.05 4.39
N ILE A 10 -6.18 3.73 4.53
CA ILE A 10 -5.09 3.73 3.54
C ILE A 10 -3.92 2.96 4.16
N THR A 11 -3.48 1.89 3.49
CA THR A 11 -2.40 1.02 4.02
C THR A 11 -1.45 0.57 2.91
N ASP A 12 -0.19 0.32 3.27
CA ASP A 12 0.81 -0.18 2.33
C ASP A 12 0.76 -1.71 2.24
N TRP A 13 0.98 -2.25 1.05
CA TRP A 13 1.04 -3.69 0.84
C TRP A 13 2.28 -4.35 1.47
N ASN A 14 3.42 -3.66 1.49
CA ASN A 14 4.73 -4.15 1.96
C ASN A 14 4.96 -3.87 3.47
N MET A 15 3.97 -4.18 4.31
CA MET A 15 4.18 -4.16 5.75
C MET A 15 4.98 -5.39 6.22
N PRO A 16 6.04 -5.22 7.03
CA PRO A 16 6.61 -6.34 7.76
C PRO A 16 5.59 -6.84 8.80
N GLN A 17 5.63 -8.14 9.12
CA GLN A 17 4.82 -8.83 10.14
C GLN A 17 3.38 -9.19 9.76
N VAL A 18 2.62 -8.31 9.10
CA VAL A 18 1.23 -8.58 8.69
C VAL A 18 1.05 -8.21 7.24
N SER A 19 0.63 -9.17 6.41
CA SER A 19 0.30 -8.86 5.01
C SER A 19 -0.95 -7.99 4.98
N GLY A 20 -1.01 -7.02 4.05
CA GLY A 20 -2.19 -6.17 3.94
C GLY A 20 -3.49 -6.94 3.60
N LEU A 21 -3.39 -8.13 3.00
CA LEU A 21 -4.51 -9.07 2.81
C LEU A 21 -5.05 -9.63 4.13
N GLU A 22 -4.16 -10.01 5.05
CA GLU A 22 -4.54 -10.53 6.36
C GLU A 22 -5.23 -9.44 7.20
N LEU A 23 -4.78 -8.20 7.07
CA LEU A 23 -5.44 -7.03 7.67
C LEU A 23 -6.86 -6.85 7.10
N VAL A 24 -7.03 -6.92 5.77
CA VAL A 24 -8.36 -6.83 5.14
C VAL A 24 -9.29 -7.94 5.64
N ALA A 25 -8.80 -9.17 5.74
CA ALA A 25 -9.60 -10.29 6.25
C ALA A 25 -10.10 -10.04 7.68
N LYS A 26 -9.24 -9.57 8.58
CA LYS A 26 -9.61 -9.22 9.97
C LYS A 26 -10.66 -8.10 10.03
N LEU A 27 -10.53 -7.09 9.18
CA LEU A 27 -11.46 -5.95 9.13
C LEU A 27 -12.83 -6.33 8.55
N ARG A 28 -12.88 -7.26 7.58
CA ARG A 28 -14.15 -7.76 7.03
C ARG A 28 -14.84 -8.78 7.94
N ALA A 29 -14.11 -9.41 8.86
CA ALA A 29 -14.70 -10.29 9.87
C ALA A 29 -15.39 -9.53 11.01
N ASN A 30 -15.11 -8.23 11.18
CA ASN A 30 -15.70 -7.41 12.23
C ASN A 30 -16.84 -6.52 11.66
N PRO A 31 -18.10 -6.68 12.11
CA PRO A 31 -19.25 -5.88 11.65
C PRO A 31 -19.05 -4.36 11.77
N ALA A 32 -18.31 -3.91 12.78
CA ALA A 32 -18.04 -2.48 13.00
C ALA A 32 -17.13 -1.86 11.91
N THR A 33 -16.38 -2.69 11.19
CA THR A 33 -15.38 -2.26 10.20
C THR A 33 -15.68 -2.77 8.79
N THR A 34 -16.71 -3.59 8.62
CA THR A 34 -17.10 -4.20 7.34
C THR A 34 -17.50 -3.18 6.27
N ALA A 35 -17.99 -1.99 6.64
CA ALA A 35 -18.35 -0.96 5.67
C ALA A 35 -17.17 -0.09 5.21
N MET A 36 -15.99 -0.22 5.82
CA MET A 36 -14.85 0.64 5.51
C MET A 36 -14.38 0.48 4.06
N LEU A 37 -14.06 1.62 3.43
CA LEU A 37 -13.30 1.66 2.18
C LEU A 37 -11.83 1.41 2.50
N ILE A 38 -11.19 0.49 1.76
CA ILE A 38 -9.79 0.13 1.96
C ILE A 38 -9.04 0.40 0.65
N ILE A 39 -8.01 1.25 0.73
CA ILE A 39 -7.10 1.55 -0.38
C ILE A 39 -5.72 1.01 -0.01
N MET A 40 -5.17 0.18 -0.90
CA MET A 40 -3.84 -0.40 -0.72
C MET A 40 -2.87 0.18 -1.76
N SER A 41 -1.74 0.72 -1.30
CA SER A 41 -0.66 1.16 -2.18
C SER A 41 0.47 0.13 -2.19
N ARG A 42 1.11 -0.04 -3.36
CA ARG A 42 2.38 -0.74 -3.48
C ARG A 42 3.39 0.20 -4.12
N PHE A 43 4.53 0.39 -3.48
CA PHE A 43 5.65 1.07 -4.12
C PHE A 43 6.33 0.13 -5.12
N VAL A 44 6.29 0.49 -6.41
CA VAL A 44 7.05 -0.17 -7.47
C VAL A 44 8.23 0.73 -7.84
N GLN A 45 9.43 0.29 -7.52
CA GLN A 45 10.66 1.00 -7.86
C GLN A 45 11.08 0.63 -9.29
N SER A 46 11.07 1.60 -10.21
CA SER A 46 11.57 1.38 -11.57
C SER A 46 13.06 1.71 -11.64
N LYS A 47 13.91 0.72 -11.98
CA LYS A 47 15.32 0.97 -12.28
C LYS A 47 15.43 1.71 -13.61
N ARG A 48 15.69 3.03 -13.58
CA ARG A 48 16.13 3.76 -14.77
C ARG A 48 17.58 3.34 -15.08
N ARG A 49 17.78 2.52 -16.12
CA ARG A 49 19.12 2.25 -16.67
C ARG A 49 19.67 3.54 -17.28
N TYR A 50 20.66 4.15 -16.64
CA TYR A 50 21.52 5.14 -17.28
C TYR A 50 22.45 4.40 -18.25
N HIS A 51 22.09 4.35 -19.53
CA HIS A 51 23.07 4.10 -20.59
C HIS A 51 23.84 5.41 -20.84
N ARG A 52 24.95 5.61 -20.13
CA ARG A 52 25.99 6.55 -20.56
C ARG A 52 26.61 6.00 -21.85
N ARG A 53 26.26 6.63 -22.96
CA ARG A 53 27.01 6.57 -24.22
C ARG A 53 28.22 7.50 -24.08
N ASP A 54 29.18 7.12 -23.23
CA ASP A 54 30.49 7.77 -23.18
C ASP A 54 31.53 6.75 -23.64
N ALA A 55 31.58 6.57 -24.95
CA ALA A 55 32.76 6.09 -25.65
C ALA A 55 32.90 6.97 -26.90
N GLY A 56 33.17 8.24 -26.63
CA GLY A 56 33.67 9.16 -27.63
C GLY A 56 34.98 8.62 -28.18
N ARG A 57 35.06 8.63 -29.51
CA ARG A 57 36.29 8.60 -30.31
C ARG A 57 37.42 9.35 -29.60
N SER A 58 38.55 8.65 -29.43
CA SER A 58 39.89 9.18 -29.68
C SER A 58 40.60 8.20 -30.61
#